data_AF-A0A2D7CMA2-F1
#
_entry.id   AF-A0A2D7CMA2-F1
#
_cell.length_a   1.000
_cell.length_b   1.000
_cell.length_c   1.000
_cell.angle_alpha   90.00
_cell.angle_beta   90.00
_cell.angle_gamma   90.00
#
_symmetry.space_group_name_H-M   'P 1'
#
loop_
_entity.id
_entity.type
_entity.pdbx_description
1 polymer ?
#
loop_
_entity_poly.entity_id
_entity_poly.type
_entity_poly.pdbx_seq_one_letter_code
_entity_poly.pdbx_strand_id
1 'polypeptide(L)'
;MKYASRHYDGITYFRSFFVFIGKFFGVYKEMKKNTEKILKKGYQGTAKLGQAASSIGFVIAVIFGIVLIAGGIALFVVKVPQDPDSPVQEKPEWKQDEIAILKDDESSSYSHGDGRFANQIIRNLAMAIIAEKFDLFIRYQRSQEIEKLGFKLFCGTKKYSKNKVVTEKNYYYILKYNTLHYNIRSRGKSFYQTKQITNDIHNYLKSSKIMDQIVNNNIHKERYKNNNDCFIHIRLGDVADWNPGFAFYYKIISNINFNKLYIATDSPDHSIIAQLRNRFPHLDLYDTNLPDIMLFASTCKHVILSYGSFSAVIGYLSYYSNVYYKKVTNKTAWDFNSGDNNNMFNEKSSKIGKWIEIE
;
A
#
# COMPACT_ATOMS: atom_id res chain seq x y z
N MET A 1 15.68 -19.64 -32.70
CA MET A 1 14.92 -18.41 -33.04
C MET A 1 15.78 -17.20 -32.73
N LYS A 2 16.23 -16.45 -33.75
CA LYS A 2 16.96 -15.18 -33.62
C LYS A 2 15.94 -14.05 -33.47
N TYR A 3 16.00 -13.27 -32.41
CA TYR A 3 15.27 -11.99 -32.31
C TYR A 3 16.20 -10.86 -32.76
N ALA A 4 15.78 -10.13 -33.80
CA ALA A 4 16.45 -8.93 -34.29
C ALA A 4 15.99 -7.71 -33.47
N SER A 5 16.93 -6.98 -32.87
CA SER A 5 16.67 -5.68 -32.25
C SER A 5 16.62 -4.60 -33.34
N ARG A 6 15.46 -3.95 -33.51
CA ARG A 6 15.38 -2.70 -34.28
C ARG A 6 15.88 -1.56 -33.39
N HIS A 7 17.07 -1.03 -33.67
CA HIS A 7 17.48 0.28 -33.16
C HIS A 7 16.69 1.36 -33.92
N TYR A 8 15.92 2.15 -33.18
CA TYR A 8 15.31 3.37 -33.68
C TYR A 8 16.30 4.53 -33.56
N ASP A 9 16.54 5.23 -34.66
CA ASP A 9 17.49 6.33 -34.74
C ASP A 9 16.85 7.64 -34.23
N GLY A 10 17.13 7.97 -32.96
CA GLY A 10 16.58 9.12 -32.25
C GLY A 10 16.92 10.49 -32.88
N ILE A 11 17.89 10.55 -33.78
CA ILE A 11 18.31 11.78 -34.46
C ILE A 11 17.23 12.29 -35.43
N THR A 12 16.43 11.41 -36.01
CA THR A 12 15.39 11.77 -36.98
C THR A 12 14.17 12.44 -36.32
N TYR A 13 13.83 12.01 -35.09
CA TYR A 13 12.76 12.62 -34.31
C TYR A 13 13.12 14.03 -33.84
N PHE A 14 14.38 14.21 -33.42
CA PHE A 14 14.88 15.49 -32.92
C PHE A 14 14.86 16.58 -34.01
N ARG A 15 15.27 16.25 -35.25
CA ARG A 15 15.21 17.22 -36.37
C ARG A 15 13.79 17.62 -36.74
N SER A 16 12.86 16.67 -36.77
CA SER A 16 11.44 16.95 -37.05
C SER A 16 10.80 17.83 -35.99
N PHE A 17 11.18 17.66 -34.72
CA PHE A 17 10.71 18.49 -33.61
C PHE A 17 11.16 19.95 -33.72
N PHE A 18 12.43 20.21 -34.07
CA PHE A 18 12.92 21.58 -34.25
C PHE A 18 12.32 22.28 -35.47
N VAL A 19 12.05 21.57 -36.56
CA VAL A 19 11.34 22.13 -37.73
C VAL A 19 9.90 22.51 -37.36
N PHE A 20 9.23 21.71 -36.53
CA PHE A 20 7.90 22.02 -36.02
C PHE A 20 7.89 23.27 -35.14
N ILE A 21 8.85 23.39 -34.20
CA ILE A 21 9.02 24.58 -33.37
C ILE A 21 9.29 25.83 -34.22
N GLY A 22 10.15 25.72 -35.24
CA GLY A 22 10.45 26.84 -36.14
C GLY A 22 9.23 27.37 -36.88
N LYS A 23 8.37 26.48 -37.41
CA LYS A 23 7.11 26.87 -38.05
C LYS A 23 6.13 27.49 -37.05
N PHE A 24 6.08 26.98 -35.82
CA PHE A 24 5.23 27.51 -34.76
C PHE A 24 5.59 28.95 -34.37
N PHE A 25 6.88 29.26 -34.22
CA PHE A 25 7.33 30.64 -33.96
C PHE A 25 7.01 31.60 -35.10
N GLY A 26 6.97 31.11 -36.35
CA GLY A 26 6.50 31.88 -37.50
C GLY A 26 5.04 32.31 -37.36
N VAL A 27 4.14 31.34 -37.08
CA VAL A 27 2.70 31.59 -36.88
C VAL A 27 2.47 32.54 -35.70
N TYR A 28 3.18 32.35 -34.58
CA TYR A 28 3.06 33.22 -33.41
C TYR A 28 3.45 34.68 -33.71
N LYS A 29 4.55 34.90 -34.44
CA LYS A 29 4.97 36.25 -34.86
C LYS A 29 3.91 36.92 -35.74
N GLU A 30 3.29 36.17 -36.63
CA GLU A 30 2.25 36.69 -37.53
C GLU A 30 0.95 37.03 -36.78
N MET A 31 0.52 36.18 -35.85
CA MET A 31 -0.61 36.44 -34.96
C MET A 31 -0.39 37.68 -34.08
N LYS A 32 0.82 37.82 -33.52
CA LYS A 32 1.19 38.99 -32.71
C LYS A 32 1.14 40.29 -33.54
N LYS A 33 1.70 40.26 -34.75
CA LYS A 33 1.67 41.39 -35.68
C LYS A 33 0.24 41.79 -36.07
N ASN A 34 -0.63 40.81 -36.31
CA ASN A 34 -2.05 41.06 -36.63
C ASN A 34 -2.80 41.64 -35.43
N THR A 35 -2.52 41.16 -34.22
CA THR A 35 -3.13 41.67 -32.97
C THR A 35 -2.70 43.11 -32.70
N GLU A 36 -1.41 43.44 -32.84
CA GLU A 36 -0.90 44.81 -32.72
C GLU A 36 -1.48 45.75 -33.78
N LYS A 37 -1.72 45.27 -35.00
CA LYS A 37 -2.38 46.03 -36.07
C LYS A 37 -3.85 46.33 -35.77
N ILE A 38 -4.55 45.41 -35.11
CA ILE A 38 -5.94 45.59 -34.66
C ILE A 38 -5.99 46.60 -33.50
N LEU A 39 -5.07 46.51 -32.54
CA LEU A 39 -4.99 47.42 -31.40
C LEU A 39 -4.64 48.86 -31.83
N LYS A 40 -3.74 49.04 -32.81
CA LYS A 40 -3.40 50.37 -33.36
C LYS A 40 -4.52 51.04 -34.16
N LYS A 41 -5.53 50.29 -34.61
CA LYS A 41 -6.66 50.84 -35.39
C LYS A 41 -7.81 51.37 -34.54
N GLY A 42 -7.65 51.45 -33.21
CA GLY A 42 -8.60 52.15 -32.32
C GLY A 42 -10.04 51.67 -32.48
N TYR A 43 -10.28 50.37 -32.31
CA TYR A 43 -11.62 49.80 -32.46
C TYR A 43 -12.42 49.97 -31.16
N GLN A 44 -13.38 50.90 -31.15
CA GLN A 44 -14.40 51.02 -30.10
C GLN A 44 -15.47 49.95 -30.32
N GLY A 45 -15.38 48.84 -29.58
CA GLY A 45 -16.39 47.78 -29.60
C GLY A 45 -16.03 46.63 -28.67
N THR A 46 -16.51 46.68 -27.42
CA THR A 46 -16.14 45.77 -26.32
C THR A 46 -16.62 44.32 -26.51
N ALA A 47 -17.56 44.03 -27.41
CA ALA A 47 -18.11 42.68 -27.58
C ALA A 47 -17.24 41.73 -28.44
N LYS A 48 -16.46 42.23 -29.41
CA LYS A 48 -15.61 41.37 -30.27
C LYS A 48 -14.24 41.04 -29.66
N LEU A 49 -13.78 41.84 -28.69
CA LEU A 49 -12.55 41.58 -27.94
C LEU A 49 -12.66 40.35 -27.02
N GLY A 50 -13.85 40.10 -26.45
CA GLY A 50 -14.10 38.93 -25.59
C GLY A 50 -14.03 37.60 -26.35
N GLN A 51 -14.54 37.54 -27.58
CA GLN A 51 -14.45 36.33 -28.44
C GLN A 51 -13.02 36.07 -28.94
N ALA A 52 -12.25 37.12 -29.23
CA ALA A 52 -10.84 36.96 -29.62
C ALA A 52 -9.97 36.50 -28.43
N ALA A 53 -10.20 37.05 -27.23
CA ALA A 53 -9.48 36.64 -26.02
C ALA A 53 -9.83 35.21 -25.58
N SER A 54 -11.09 34.78 -25.71
CA SER A 54 -11.48 33.39 -25.39
C SER A 54 -10.88 32.38 -26.37
N SER A 55 -10.78 32.75 -27.64
CA SER A 55 -10.14 31.92 -28.68
C SER A 55 -8.62 31.78 -28.43
N ILE A 56 -7.96 32.84 -27.98
CA ILE A 56 -6.53 32.80 -27.62
C ILE A 56 -6.30 31.98 -26.34
N GLY A 57 -7.16 32.13 -25.34
CA GLY A 57 -7.12 31.32 -24.11
C GLY A 57 -7.31 29.83 -24.39
N PHE A 58 -8.22 29.48 -25.30
CA PHE A 58 -8.46 28.10 -25.71
C PHE A 58 -7.27 27.51 -26.46
N VAL A 59 -6.65 28.28 -27.36
CA VAL A 59 -5.44 27.84 -28.09
C VAL A 59 -4.26 27.64 -27.14
N ILE A 60 -4.04 28.52 -26.16
CA ILE A 60 -2.99 28.35 -25.14
C ILE A 60 -3.24 27.13 -24.25
N ALA A 61 -4.49 26.88 -23.86
CA ALA A 61 -4.86 25.72 -23.04
C ALA A 61 -4.68 24.39 -23.81
N VAL A 62 -5.05 24.36 -25.08
CA VAL A 62 -4.82 23.20 -25.96
C VAL A 62 -3.32 22.96 -26.19
N ILE A 63 -2.52 24.03 -26.30
CA ILE A 63 -1.06 23.91 -26.43
C ILE A 63 -0.42 23.39 -25.13
N PHE A 64 -0.83 23.86 -23.95
CA PHE A 64 -0.34 23.31 -22.67
C PHE A 64 -0.73 21.83 -22.51
N GLY A 65 -1.94 21.46 -22.91
CA GLY A 65 -2.39 20.06 -22.94
C GLY A 65 -1.56 19.21 -23.90
N ILE A 66 -1.28 19.69 -25.11
CA ILE A 66 -0.52 18.94 -26.12
C ILE A 66 0.98 18.87 -25.76
N VAL A 67 1.57 19.90 -25.16
CA VAL A 67 2.98 19.86 -24.68
C VAL A 67 3.13 18.88 -23.52
N LEU A 68 2.13 18.75 -22.65
CA LEU A 68 2.10 17.70 -21.61
C LEU A 68 1.94 16.29 -22.18
N ILE A 69 1.23 16.14 -23.32
CA ILE A 69 1.03 14.84 -23.97
C ILE A 69 2.21 14.43 -24.85
N ALA A 70 2.90 15.38 -25.48
CA ALA A 70 4.00 15.11 -26.42
C ALA A 70 5.41 15.23 -25.80
N GLY A 71 5.58 15.89 -24.66
CA GLY A 71 6.86 16.08 -23.98
C GLY A 71 6.79 15.67 -22.51
N GLY A 72 6.97 14.37 -22.23
CA GLY A 72 6.70 13.84 -20.88
C GLY A 72 7.51 12.62 -20.42
N ILE A 73 8.65 12.30 -21.04
CA ILE A 73 9.78 11.62 -20.34
C ILE A 73 10.98 12.57 -20.41
N ALA A 74 10.95 13.58 -19.55
CA ALA A 74 12.12 14.30 -19.04
C ALA A 74 11.64 15.09 -17.81
N LEU A 75 11.58 14.43 -16.65
CA LEU A 75 11.35 15.08 -15.37
C LEU A 75 12.57 15.97 -15.07
N PHE A 76 12.52 17.25 -15.42
CA PHE A 76 13.31 18.25 -14.71
C PHE A 76 12.61 18.51 -13.37
N VAL A 77 13.16 17.95 -12.30
CA VAL A 77 12.77 18.27 -10.94
C VAL A 77 13.21 19.71 -10.67
N VAL A 78 12.32 20.67 -10.91
CA VAL A 78 12.45 22.02 -10.36
C VAL A 78 12.30 21.87 -8.85
N LYS A 79 13.41 21.89 -8.12
CA LYS A 79 13.37 22.02 -6.66
C LYS A 79 12.74 23.38 -6.36
N VAL A 80 11.48 23.37 -5.96
CA VAL A 80 10.86 24.50 -5.30
C VAL A 80 11.72 24.80 -4.07
N PRO A 81 12.26 26.02 -3.90
CA PRO A 81 13.00 26.38 -2.70
C PRO A 81 12.08 26.16 -1.51
N GLN A 82 12.46 25.29 -0.59
CA GLN A 82 11.73 25.18 0.66
C GLN A 82 11.94 26.48 1.44
N ASP A 83 10.83 27.04 1.92
CA ASP A 83 10.82 28.18 2.83
C ASP A 83 11.71 27.84 4.04
N PRO A 84 12.80 28.60 4.28
CA PRO A 84 13.75 28.32 5.35
C PRO A 84 13.13 28.38 6.75
N ASP A 85 11.94 28.98 6.88
CA ASP A 85 11.20 29.09 8.13
C ASP A 85 10.08 28.04 8.28
N SER A 86 9.90 27.15 7.30
CA SER A 86 8.98 26.02 7.45
C SER A 86 9.52 25.07 8.52
N PRO A 87 8.73 24.70 9.55
CA PRO A 87 9.18 23.78 10.59
C PRO A 87 9.68 22.49 9.93
N VAL A 88 10.93 22.12 10.22
CA VAL A 88 11.51 20.87 9.73
C VAL A 88 10.59 19.75 10.16
N GLN A 89 9.85 19.20 9.20
CA GLN A 89 8.92 18.12 9.47
C GLN A 89 9.77 16.93 9.92
N GLU A 90 9.79 16.67 11.23
CA GLU A 90 10.57 15.57 11.80
C GLU A 90 10.22 14.30 11.03
N LYS A 91 11.26 13.61 10.54
CA LYS A 91 11.04 12.34 9.85
C LYS A 91 10.32 11.42 10.82
N PRO A 92 9.27 10.71 10.37
CA PRO A 92 8.56 9.79 11.25
C PRO A 92 9.53 8.76 11.83
N GLU A 93 9.35 8.44 13.11
CA GLU A 93 10.22 7.60 13.96
C GLU A 93 10.75 6.36 13.23
N TRP A 94 9.90 5.69 12.44
CA TRP A 94 10.28 4.49 11.68
C TRP A 94 11.39 4.71 10.64
N LYS A 95 11.60 5.93 10.15
CA LYS A 95 12.74 6.24 9.25
C LYS A 95 14.06 6.25 10.02
N GLN A 96 14.03 6.49 11.32
CA GLN A 96 15.21 6.39 12.17
C GLN A 96 15.57 4.91 12.40
N ASP A 97 14.57 4.04 12.60
CA ASP A 97 14.77 2.57 12.65
C ASP A 97 15.47 2.05 11.40
N GLU A 98 15.04 2.51 10.22
CA GLU A 98 15.63 2.13 8.94
C GLU A 98 17.11 2.48 8.86
N ILE A 99 17.47 3.70 9.24
CA ILE A 99 18.88 4.14 9.31
C ILE A 99 19.65 3.30 10.32
N ALA A 100 19.09 3.04 11.51
CA ALA A 100 19.75 2.26 12.55
C ALA A 100 19.99 0.79 12.17
N ILE A 101 19.05 0.18 11.43
CA ILE A 101 19.18 -1.19 10.92
C ILE A 101 20.26 -1.29 9.86
N LEU A 102 20.37 -0.28 9.00
CA LEU A 102 21.30 -0.28 7.87
C LEU A 102 22.70 0.27 8.22
N LYS A 103 22.86 0.90 9.39
CA LYS A 103 24.15 1.44 9.85
C LYS A 103 25.10 0.30 10.25
N ASP A 104 26.14 0.10 9.42
CA ASP A 104 27.40 -0.64 9.61
C ASP A 104 27.41 -1.76 10.66
N ASP A 105 26.47 -2.69 10.57
CA ASP A 105 26.53 -3.94 11.32
C ASP A 105 26.55 -5.10 10.34
N GLU A 106 27.77 -5.50 9.99
CA GLU A 106 28.03 -6.70 9.19
C GLU A 106 27.72 -7.99 9.97
N SER A 107 27.53 -7.91 11.29
CA SER A 107 27.50 -9.05 12.21
C SER A 107 26.11 -9.43 12.72
N SER A 108 25.04 -8.76 12.29
CA SER A 108 23.67 -9.09 12.74
C SER A 108 22.71 -9.49 11.62
N SER A 109 21.67 -10.23 12.04
CA SER A 109 20.49 -10.45 11.23
C SER A 109 19.61 -9.20 11.22
N TYR A 110 18.88 -8.97 10.13
CA TYR A 110 17.87 -7.92 10.09
C TYR A 110 16.69 -8.25 9.19
N SER A 111 15.57 -7.61 9.52
CA SER A 111 14.33 -7.59 8.76
C SER A 111 14.01 -6.17 8.33
N HIS A 112 14.22 -5.88 7.05
CA HIS A 112 14.01 -4.60 6.40
C HIS A 112 13.54 -4.79 4.95
N GLY A 113 12.68 -3.89 4.46
CA GLY A 113 12.37 -3.79 3.05
C GLY A 113 11.25 -2.83 2.69
N ASP A 114 10.81 -2.93 1.44
CA ASP A 114 9.77 -2.09 0.86
C ASP A 114 8.38 -2.43 1.41
N GLY A 115 7.41 -1.56 1.13
CA GLY A 115 6.00 -1.78 1.43
C GLY A 115 5.50 -1.07 2.69
N ARG A 116 4.17 -1.13 2.87
CA ARG A 116 3.45 -0.41 3.93
C ARG A 116 3.47 -1.20 5.24
N PHE A 117 2.88 -0.64 6.30
CA PHE A 117 2.92 -1.20 7.65
C PHE A 117 2.64 -2.71 7.73
N ALA A 118 1.58 -3.18 7.08
CA ALA A 118 1.24 -4.60 7.10
C ALA A 118 2.22 -5.50 6.33
N ASN A 119 2.89 -4.99 5.29
CA ASN A 119 3.99 -5.72 4.65
C ASN A 119 5.16 -5.89 5.63
N GLN A 120 5.44 -4.88 6.45
CA GLN A 120 6.48 -4.94 7.48
C GLN A 120 6.14 -5.95 8.58
N ILE A 121 4.87 -5.99 9.03
CA ILE A 121 4.40 -7.01 9.99
C ILE A 121 4.64 -8.42 9.47
N ILE A 122 4.17 -8.71 8.24
CA ILE A 122 4.30 -10.04 7.63
C ILE A 122 5.78 -10.44 7.49
N ARG A 123 6.61 -9.53 6.97
CA ARG A 123 8.06 -9.75 6.83
C ARG A 123 8.73 -10.02 8.18
N ASN A 124 8.44 -9.19 9.19
CA ASN A 124 9.04 -9.32 10.51
C ASN A 124 8.62 -10.61 11.22
N LEU A 125 7.36 -11.01 11.11
CA LEU A 125 6.88 -12.29 11.65
C LEU A 125 7.53 -13.48 10.95
N ALA A 126 7.66 -13.46 9.62
CA ALA A 126 8.37 -14.52 8.88
C ALA A 126 9.83 -14.64 9.36
N MET A 127 10.54 -13.52 9.47
CA MET A 127 11.92 -13.50 9.94
C MET A 127 12.06 -13.87 11.42
N ALA A 128 11.07 -13.51 12.26
CA ALA A 128 11.01 -13.90 13.67
C ALA A 128 10.87 -15.40 13.86
N ILE A 129 10.07 -16.09 13.03
CA ILE A 129 9.94 -17.55 13.07
C ILE A 129 11.29 -18.24 12.80
N ILE A 130 12.07 -17.76 11.82
CA ILE A 130 13.43 -18.28 11.59
C ILE A 130 14.34 -17.94 12.78
N ALA A 131 14.31 -16.70 13.25
CA ALA A 131 15.16 -16.27 14.35
C ALA A 131 14.90 -17.06 15.64
N GLU A 132 13.63 -17.33 15.96
CA GLU A 132 13.22 -18.14 17.11
C GLU A 132 13.73 -19.57 17.01
N LYS A 133 13.61 -20.20 15.84
CA LYS A 133 14.12 -21.56 15.63
C LYS A 133 15.61 -21.70 15.91
N PHE A 134 16.41 -20.68 15.58
CA PHE A 134 17.86 -20.76 15.62
C PHE A 134 18.51 -19.91 16.71
N ASP A 135 17.71 -19.21 17.53
CA ASP A 135 18.15 -18.24 18.54
C ASP A 135 19.01 -17.11 17.96
N LEU A 136 18.62 -16.60 16.79
CA LEU A 136 19.35 -15.52 16.12
C LEU A 136 19.02 -14.16 16.72
N PHE A 137 20.04 -13.36 17.00
CA PHE A 137 19.87 -11.93 17.20
C PHE A 137 19.44 -11.27 15.89
N ILE A 138 18.37 -10.48 15.93
CA ILE A 138 17.78 -9.85 14.76
C ILE A 138 17.18 -8.49 15.09
N ARG A 139 17.35 -7.53 14.18
CA ARG A 139 16.75 -6.19 14.25
C ARG A 139 15.60 -6.08 13.26
N TYR A 140 14.52 -5.43 13.66
CA TYR A 140 13.29 -5.35 12.86
C TYR A 140 12.93 -3.91 12.54
N GLN A 141 12.62 -3.65 11.28
CA GLN A 141 12.06 -2.37 10.83
C GLN A 141 10.70 -2.16 11.47
N ARG A 142 10.46 -0.97 12.06
CA ARG A 142 9.18 -0.62 12.73
C ARG A 142 8.85 -1.52 13.93
N SER A 143 9.86 -2.08 14.60
CA SER A 143 9.66 -2.97 15.75
C SER A 143 8.72 -2.35 16.79
N GLN A 144 9.05 -1.15 17.28
CA GLN A 144 8.29 -0.46 18.31
C GLN A 144 6.81 -0.25 17.94
N GLU A 145 6.54 0.13 16.69
CA GLU A 145 5.17 0.35 16.22
C GLU A 145 4.41 -0.97 16.04
N ILE A 146 5.07 -2.04 15.60
CA ILE A 146 4.47 -3.38 15.50
C ILE A 146 4.19 -3.94 16.89
N GLU A 147 5.06 -3.70 17.87
CA GLU A 147 4.87 -4.16 19.25
C GLU A 147 3.67 -3.48 19.94
N LYS A 148 3.18 -2.35 19.41
CA LYS A 148 1.89 -1.75 19.83
C LYS A 148 0.70 -2.67 19.56
N LEU A 149 0.84 -3.71 18.73
CA LEU A 149 -0.17 -4.77 18.56
C LEU A 149 -0.25 -5.74 19.75
N GLY A 150 0.55 -5.54 20.80
CA GLY A 150 0.44 -6.27 22.06
C GLY A 150 1.33 -7.50 22.19
N PHE A 151 2.28 -7.71 21.27
CA PHE A 151 3.26 -8.80 21.33
C PHE A 151 4.67 -8.30 21.02
N LYS A 152 5.69 -9.08 21.39
CA LYS A 152 7.09 -8.80 21.06
C LYS A 152 7.59 -9.71 19.95
N LEU A 153 8.37 -9.17 19.03
CA LEU A 153 9.07 -9.98 18.03
C LEU A 153 10.24 -10.70 18.72
N PHE A 154 10.42 -12.00 18.43
CA PHE A 154 11.50 -12.77 19.01
C PHE A 154 12.87 -12.16 18.64
N CYS A 155 13.77 -12.01 19.61
CA CYS A 155 15.16 -11.64 19.35
C CYS A 155 16.08 -12.52 20.20
N GLY A 156 16.88 -13.33 19.53
CA GLY A 156 17.82 -14.24 20.18
C GLY A 156 19.17 -13.59 20.48
N THR A 157 20.15 -14.42 20.83
CA THR A 157 21.47 -13.95 21.25
C THR A 157 22.58 -14.21 20.24
N LYS A 158 22.40 -15.17 19.33
CA LYS A 158 23.47 -15.61 18.42
C LYS A 158 23.69 -14.62 17.29
N LYS A 159 24.95 -14.28 17.08
CA LYS A 159 25.47 -13.45 15.99
C LYS A 159 26.58 -14.21 15.28
N TYR A 160 26.70 -14.00 13.98
CA TYR A 160 27.72 -14.62 13.14
C TYR A 160 28.45 -13.58 12.30
N SER A 161 29.60 -13.94 11.73
CA SER A 161 30.33 -13.08 10.78
C SER A 161 29.82 -13.21 9.34
N LYS A 162 29.08 -14.29 9.04
CA LYS A 162 28.53 -14.57 7.71
C LYS A 162 27.04 -14.23 7.65
N ASN A 163 26.58 -13.78 6.49
CA ASN A 163 25.20 -13.39 6.26
C ASN A 163 24.60 -14.13 5.05
N LYS A 164 23.31 -14.42 5.10
CA LYS A 164 22.55 -14.98 3.97
C LYS A 164 21.23 -14.23 3.77
N VAL A 165 20.95 -13.90 2.52
CA VAL A 165 19.67 -13.27 2.16
C VAL A 165 18.56 -14.32 2.15
N VAL A 166 17.48 -14.02 2.87
CA VAL A 166 16.24 -14.81 2.89
C VAL A 166 15.28 -14.24 1.86
N THR A 167 14.69 -15.12 1.07
CA THR A 167 13.63 -14.82 0.10
C THR A 167 12.53 -15.86 0.26
N GLU A 168 11.37 -15.63 -0.34
CA GLU A 168 10.26 -16.60 -0.33
C GLU A 168 10.66 -17.98 -0.89
N LYS A 169 11.62 -18.00 -1.82
CA LYS A 169 12.11 -19.24 -2.46
C LYS A 169 12.98 -20.10 -1.55
N ASN A 170 13.71 -19.50 -0.60
CA ASN A 170 14.63 -20.22 0.28
C ASN A 170 14.17 -20.27 1.75
N TYR A 171 13.07 -19.61 2.09
CA TYR A 171 12.51 -19.55 3.45
C TYR A 171 12.38 -20.95 4.08
N TYR A 172 11.69 -21.87 3.40
CA TYR A 172 11.50 -23.24 3.92
C TYR A 172 12.76 -24.09 3.88
N TYR A 173 13.66 -23.83 2.93
CA TYR A 173 14.93 -24.54 2.90
C TYR A 173 15.77 -24.20 4.14
N ILE A 174 15.75 -22.92 4.57
CA ILE A 174 16.41 -22.48 5.80
C ILE A 174 15.76 -23.13 7.03
N LEU A 175 14.43 -23.12 7.10
CA LEU A 175 13.70 -23.75 8.21
C LEU A 175 13.88 -25.27 8.29
N LYS A 176 14.41 -25.95 7.27
CA LYS A 176 14.71 -27.39 7.34
C LYS A 176 16.03 -27.72 8.02
N TYR A 177 16.92 -26.75 8.21
CA TYR A 177 18.17 -26.99 8.92
C TYR A 177 17.95 -27.29 10.40
N ASN A 178 18.88 -28.06 10.98
CA ASN A 178 18.95 -28.30 12.42
C ASN A 178 19.71 -27.19 13.14
N THR A 179 20.75 -26.64 12.51
CA THR A 179 21.56 -25.54 13.03
C THR A 179 21.84 -24.51 11.93
N LEU A 180 22.12 -23.27 12.33
CA LEU A 180 22.61 -22.20 11.45
C LEU A 180 23.91 -21.63 11.99
N HIS A 181 24.82 -21.28 11.08
CA HIS A 181 26.12 -20.65 11.39
C HIS A 181 26.32 -19.37 10.57
N TYR A 182 25.23 -18.66 10.30
CA TYR A 182 25.17 -17.40 9.59
C TYR A 182 23.94 -16.59 10.03
N ASN A 183 24.03 -15.27 9.96
CA ASN A 183 22.91 -14.37 10.14
C ASN A 183 21.99 -14.36 8.92
N ILE A 184 20.75 -13.96 9.12
CA ILE A 184 19.75 -13.86 8.06
C ILE A 184 19.40 -12.40 7.77
N ARG A 185 19.22 -12.06 6.50
CA ARG A 185 18.84 -10.71 6.06
C ARG A 185 17.66 -10.81 5.13
N SER A 186 16.58 -10.08 5.39
CA SER A 186 15.49 -10.04 4.43
C SER A 186 15.91 -9.32 3.15
N ARG A 187 15.33 -9.72 2.02
CA ARG A 187 15.46 -8.97 0.77
C ARG A 187 14.40 -7.88 0.73
N GLY A 188 14.79 -6.65 0.37
CA GLY A 188 13.88 -5.50 0.40
C GLY A 188 12.56 -5.71 -0.37
N LYS A 189 12.63 -6.42 -1.50
CA LYS A 189 11.48 -6.73 -2.37
C LYS A 189 10.76 -8.04 -2.04
N SER A 190 11.16 -8.76 -1.00
CA SER A 190 10.45 -9.96 -0.54
C SER A 190 9.40 -9.56 0.49
N PHE A 191 8.13 -9.89 0.21
CA PHE A 191 7.00 -9.53 1.06
C PHE A 191 6.56 -10.69 1.97
N TYR A 192 6.99 -11.92 1.67
CA TYR A 192 6.73 -13.12 2.45
C TYR A 192 5.23 -13.46 2.50
N GLN A 193 4.55 -13.26 1.37
CA GLN A 193 3.08 -13.31 1.25
C GLN A 193 2.56 -14.58 0.58
N THR A 194 3.44 -15.55 0.34
CA THR A 194 3.04 -16.87 -0.18
C THR A 194 2.07 -17.56 0.79
N LYS A 195 1.21 -18.45 0.26
CA LYS A 195 0.23 -19.21 1.06
C LYS A 195 0.86 -19.89 2.28
N GLN A 196 1.99 -20.54 2.04
CA GLN A 196 2.68 -21.35 3.04
C GLN A 196 3.23 -20.45 4.16
N ILE A 197 3.98 -19.40 3.82
CA ILE A 197 4.60 -18.53 4.82
C ILE A 197 3.53 -17.83 5.66
N THR A 198 2.46 -17.37 5.02
CA THR A 198 1.36 -16.73 5.73
C THR A 198 0.51 -17.70 6.54
N ASN A 199 0.53 -19.01 6.25
CA ASN A 199 -0.03 -20.03 7.14
C ASN A 199 0.83 -20.18 8.40
N ASP A 200 2.15 -20.20 8.27
CA ASP A 200 3.05 -20.27 9.43
C ASP A 200 2.90 -19.03 10.32
N ILE A 201 2.81 -17.84 9.73
CA ILE A 201 2.54 -16.58 10.46
C ILE A 201 1.19 -16.65 11.18
N HIS A 202 0.14 -17.08 10.49
CA HIS A 202 -1.19 -17.21 11.09
C HIS A 202 -1.20 -18.22 12.25
N ASN A 203 -0.50 -19.35 12.11
CA ASN A 203 -0.34 -20.34 13.17
C ASN A 203 0.47 -19.80 14.35
N TYR A 204 1.54 -19.04 14.07
CA TYR A 204 2.36 -18.40 15.08
C TYR A 204 1.55 -17.42 15.94
N LEU A 205 0.82 -16.51 15.29
CA LEU A 205 -0.06 -15.53 15.95
C LEU A 205 -1.21 -16.18 16.74
N LYS A 206 -1.50 -17.45 16.50
CA LYS A 206 -2.55 -18.23 17.15
C LYS A 206 -2.04 -19.22 18.19
N SER A 207 -0.73 -19.32 18.38
CA SER A 207 -0.20 -20.02 19.54
C SER A 207 -0.77 -19.37 20.79
N SER A 208 -1.13 -20.17 21.81
CA SER A 208 -1.76 -19.66 23.03
C SER A 208 -0.95 -18.51 23.64
N LYS A 209 0.38 -18.69 23.70
CA LYS A 209 1.32 -17.67 24.17
C LYS A 209 1.16 -16.31 23.46
N ILE A 210 1.18 -16.30 22.13
CA ILE A 210 1.14 -15.04 21.36
C ILE A 210 -0.28 -14.45 21.34
N MET A 211 -1.29 -15.30 21.18
CA MET A 211 -2.70 -14.89 21.23
C MET A 211 -3.03 -14.24 22.58
N ASP A 212 -2.63 -14.86 23.69
CA ASP A 212 -2.89 -14.33 25.04
C ASP A 212 -2.16 -13.00 25.28
N GLN A 213 -0.93 -12.84 24.77
CA GLN A 213 -0.23 -11.56 24.81
C GLN A 213 -1.02 -10.47 24.08
N ILE A 214 -1.42 -10.73 22.84
CA ILE A 214 -2.16 -9.77 22.01
C ILE A 214 -3.49 -9.42 22.67
N VAL A 215 -4.26 -10.42 23.09
CA VAL A 215 -5.58 -10.21 23.70
C VAL A 215 -5.46 -9.40 25.00
N ASN A 216 -4.53 -9.75 25.90
CA ASN A 216 -4.42 -9.09 27.20
C ASN A 216 -3.83 -7.68 27.13
N ASN A 217 -3.01 -7.41 26.11
CA ASN A 217 -2.38 -6.10 25.90
C ASN A 217 -3.17 -5.21 24.91
N ASN A 218 -4.23 -5.72 24.28
CA ASN A 218 -5.09 -4.92 23.42
C ASN A 218 -5.82 -3.86 24.26
N ILE A 219 -5.72 -2.58 23.87
CA ILE A 219 -6.41 -1.48 24.56
C ILE A 219 -7.94 -1.62 24.51
N HIS A 220 -8.46 -2.40 23.57
CA HIS A 220 -9.87 -2.73 23.38
C HIS A 220 -10.26 -4.10 23.96
N LYS A 221 -9.41 -4.74 24.77
CA LYS A 221 -9.56 -6.15 25.20
C LYS A 221 -10.92 -6.52 25.78
N GLU A 222 -11.56 -5.59 26.51
CA GLU A 222 -12.87 -5.81 27.14
C GLU A 222 -13.98 -6.11 26.11
N ARG A 223 -13.76 -5.74 24.84
CA ARG A 223 -14.70 -6.00 23.75
C ARG A 223 -14.64 -7.43 23.25
N TYR A 224 -13.53 -8.16 23.43
CA TYR A 224 -13.44 -9.53 22.93
C TYR A 224 -14.56 -10.41 23.50
N LYS A 225 -15.30 -11.09 22.61
CA LYS A 225 -16.48 -11.92 22.93
C LYS A 225 -17.67 -11.17 23.55
N ASN A 226 -17.56 -9.87 23.80
CA ASN A 226 -18.56 -9.05 24.51
C ASN A 226 -19.22 -7.98 23.62
N ASN A 227 -19.00 -8.00 22.31
CA ASN A 227 -19.69 -7.13 21.35
C ASN A 227 -20.23 -7.92 20.17
N ASN A 228 -21.20 -7.34 19.46
CA ASN A 228 -21.75 -7.85 18.21
C ASN A 228 -21.58 -6.82 17.08
N ASP A 229 -20.46 -6.09 17.06
CA ASP A 229 -20.21 -5.05 16.07
C ASP A 229 -19.67 -5.63 14.76
N CYS A 230 -19.88 -4.88 13.67
CA CYS A 230 -19.35 -5.17 12.35
C CYS A 230 -18.28 -4.14 11.97
N PHE A 231 -17.12 -4.62 11.56
CA PHE A 231 -16.03 -3.79 11.05
C PHE A 231 -15.74 -4.12 9.59
N ILE A 232 -15.49 -3.11 8.76
CA ILE A 232 -15.10 -3.28 7.37
C ILE A 232 -13.77 -2.60 7.12
N HIS A 233 -12.82 -3.32 6.54
CA HIS A 233 -11.64 -2.71 5.95
C HIS A 233 -11.75 -2.69 4.43
N ILE A 234 -11.66 -1.51 3.83
CA ILE A 234 -11.75 -1.31 2.38
C ILE A 234 -10.48 -0.64 1.86
N ARG A 235 -9.62 -1.42 1.22
CA ARG A 235 -8.48 -0.94 0.44
C ARG A 235 -8.94 -0.44 -0.92
N LEU A 236 -8.69 0.83 -1.22
CA LEU A 236 -9.04 1.45 -2.50
C LEU A 236 -7.77 1.99 -3.14
N GLY A 237 -7.35 3.24 -2.88
CA GLY A 237 -6.07 3.80 -3.31
C GLY A 237 -5.58 3.32 -4.70
N ASP A 238 -4.34 2.83 -4.74
CA ASP A 238 -3.66 2.30 -5.93
C ASP A 238 -4.20 0.95 -6.46
N VAL A 239 -5.16 0.34 -5.76
CA VAL A 239 -5.70 -1.00 -6.11
C VAL A 239 -7.23 -1.02 -6.21
N ALA A 240 -7.85 0.15 -6.40
CA ALA A 240 -9.30 0.29 -6.43
C ALA A 240 -9.97 -0.59 -7.50
N ASP A 241 -9.30 -0.79 -8.64
CA ASP A 241 -9.78 -1.60 -9.76
C ASP A 241 -9.90 -3.11 -9.42
N TRP A 242 -9.19 -3.58 -8.39
CA TRP A 242 -9.27 -4.95 -7.90
C TRP A 242 -10.16 -5.08 -6.66
N ASN A 243 -10.84 -4.01 -6.25
CA ASN A 243 -11.78 -4.07 -5.14
C ASN A 243 -13.07 -4.79 -5.57
N PRO A 244 -13.67 -5.66 -4.74
CA PRO A 244 -14.91 -6.36 -5.09
C PRO A 244 -16.15 -5.45 -5.26
N GLY A 245 -16.04 -4.16 -4.93
CA GLY A 245 -17.06 -3.16 -5.19
C GLY A 245 -18.17 -3.12 -4.14
N PHE A 246 -19.05 -2.12 -4.24
CA PHE A 246 -20.15 -1.89 -3.29
C PHE A 246 -21.04 -3.12 -3.07
N ALA A 247 -21.41 -3.83 -4.15
CA ALA A 247 -22.33 -4.96 -4.10
C ALA A 247 -21.84 -6.08 -3.17
N PHE A 248 -20.53 -6.31 -3.09
CA PHE A 248 -19.94 -7.30 -2.19
C PHE A 248 -20.17 -6.94 -0.72
N TYR A 249 -19.81 -5.72 -0.31
CA TYR A 249 -20.00 -5.28 1.08
C TYR A 249 -21.49 -5.22 1.43
N TYR A 250 -22.31 -4.64 0.55
CA TYR A 250 -23.76 -4.53 0.76
C TYR A 250 -24.42 -5.88 0.99
N LYS A 251 -24.08 -6.90 0.17
CA LYS A 251 -24.60 -8.26 0.31
C LYS A 251 -24.30 -8.83 1.69
N ILE A 252 -23.07 -8.69 2.19
CA ILE A 252 -22.69 -9.26 3.48
C ILE A 252 -23.40 -8.51 4.61
N ILE A 253 -23.28 -7.18 4.65
CA ILE A 253 -23.87 -6.32 5.70
C ILE A 253 -25.39 -6.58 5.82
N SER A 254 -26.08 -6.72 4.69
CA SER A 254 -27.54 -6.94 4.68
C SER A 254 -27.98 -8.33 5.18
N ASN A 255 -27.05 -9.27 5.34
CA ASN A 255 -27.33 -10.66 5.73
C ASN A 255 -26.76 -11.04 7.11
N ILE A 256 -26.23 -10.08 7.87
CA ILE A 256 -25.70 -10.30 9.22
C ILE A 256 -26.38 -9.36 10.22
N ASN A 257 -26.60 -9.85 11.44
CA ASN A 257 -27.11 -9.02 12.54
C ASN A 257 -25.94 -8.45 13.35
N PHE A 258 -25.87 -7.13 13.48
CA PHE A 258 -24.83 -6.44 14.25
C PHE A 258 -25.40 -5.20 14.96
N ASN A 259 -24.67 -4.69 15.95
CA ASN A 259 -25.10 -3.52 16.73
C ASN A 259 -24.62 -2.21 16.12
N LYS A 260 -23.33 -2.11 15.79
CA LYS A 260 -22.70 -0.94 15.15
C LYS A 260 -21.87 -1.33 13.94
N LEU A 261 -21.75 -0.40 12.99
CA LEU A 261 -21.00 -0.58 11.74
C LEU A 261 -19.85 0.41 11.66
N TYR A 262 -18.62 -0.09 11.51
CA TYR A 262 -17.42 0.72 11.37
C TYR A 262 -16.73 0.45 10.04
N ILE A 263 -16.11 1.47 9.45
CA ILE A 263 -15.27 1.35 8.26
C ILE A 263 -13.90 1.98 8.50
N ALA A 264 -12.83 1.28 8.14
CA ALA A 264 -11.54 1.89 7.87
C ALA A 264 -11.17 1.75 6.38
N THR A 265 -10.66 2.83 5.80
CA THR A 265 -10.26 2.88 4.39
C THR A 265 -9.17 3.91 4.18
N ASP A 266 -8.35 3.72 3.16
CA ASP A 266 -7.37 4.71 2.72
C ASP A 266 -7.93 5.71 1.71
N SER A 267 -9.24 5.68 1.42
CA SER A 267 -9.88 6.58 0.46
C SER A 267 -11.32 6.91 0.90
N PRO A 268 -11.50 7.72 1.96
CA PRO A 268 -12.81 7.98 2.57
C PRO A 268 -13.83 8.65 1.62
N ASP A 269 -13.35 9.38 0.61
CA ASP A 269 -14.20 10.08 -0.35
C ASP A 269 -14.54 9.25 -1.60
N HIS A 270 -14.11 7.99 -1.66
CA HIS A 270 -14.35 7.14 -2.82
C HIS A 270 -15.83 6.78 -2.97
N SER A 271 -16.29 6.58 -4.21
CA SER A 271 -17.70 6.33 -4.56
C SER A 271 -18.30 5.11 -3.84
N ILE A 272 -17.51 4.07 -3.58
CA ILE A 272 -17.93 2.90 -2.79
C ILE A 272 -18.28 3.30 -1.35
N ILE A 273 -17.46 4.15 -0.73
CA ILE A 273 -17.68 4.62 0.64
C ILE A 273 -18.91 5.53 0.70
N ALA A 274 -19.05 6.43 -0.27
CA ALA A 274 -20.24 7.28 -0.41
C ALA A 274 -21.54 6.45 -0.52
N GLN A 275 -21.53 5.39 -1.35
CA GLN A 275 -22.66 4.48 -1.47
C GLN A 275 -22.97 3.73 -0.16
N LEU A 276 -21.94 3.27 0.56
CA LEU A 276 -22.12 2.62 1.86
C LEU A 276 -22.69 3.57 2.91
N ARG A 277 -22.19 4.80 2.99
CA ARG A 277 -22.71 5.83 3.92
C ARG A 277 -24.15 6.22 3.62
N ASN A 278 -24.51 6.33 2.34
CA ASN A 278 -25.90 6.60 1.94
C ASN A 278 -26.83 5.44 2.34
N ARG A 279 -26.37 4.19 2.17
CA ARG A 279 -27.19 3.01 2.49
C ARG A 279 -27.26 2.70 3.99
N PHE A 280 -26.21 3.02 4.73
CA PHE A 280 -26.07 2.79 6.17
C PHE A 280 -25.69 4.10 6.88
N PRO A 281 -26.67 4.97 7.21
CA PRO A 281 -26.38 6.29 7.78
C PRO A 281 -25.69 6.29 9.16
N HIS A 282 -25.78 5.19 9.91
CA HIS A 282 -25.11 5.00 11.20
C HIS A 282 -23.71 4.36 11.08
N LEU A 283 -23.14 4.38 9.88
CA LEU A 283 -21.80 3.90 9.61
C LEU A 283 -20.77 4.91 10.11
N ASP A 284 -19.90 4.45 11.00
CA ASP A 284 -18.83 5.26 11.58
C ASP A 284 -17.51 5.04 10.82
N LEU A 285 -16.88 6.12 10.37
CA LEU A 285 -15.53 6.06 9.83
C LEU A 285 -14.54 5.97 11.00
N TYR A 286 -13.82 4.85 11.08
CA TYR A 286 -12.81 4.59 12.09
C TYR A 286 -11.43 4.94 11.52
N ASP A 287 -11.03 6.20 11.68
CA ASP A 287 -9.78 6.76 11.16
C ASP A 287 -8.86 7.19 12.31
N THR A 288 -8.01 6.27 12.76
CA THR A 288 -7.04 6.49 13.85
C THR A 288 -5.63 6.14 13.37
N ASN A 289 -4.80 5.52 14.21
CA ASN A 289 -3.49 5.02 13.79
C ASN A 289 -3.56 3.55 13.37
N LEU A 290 -2.61 3.11 12.56
CA LEU A 290 -2.63 1.78 11.95
C LEU A 290 -2.67 0.61 12.97
N PRO A 291 -1.85 0.59 14.05
CA PRO A 291 -1.99 -0.41 15.11
C PRO A 291 -3.38 -0.42 15.75
N ASP A 292 -3.92 0.75 16.11
CA ASP A 292 -5.22 0.87 16.77
C ASP A 292 -6.36 0.36 15.87
N ILE A 293 -6.36 0.72 14.58
CA ILE A 293 -7.33 0.19 13.61
C ILE A 293 -7.32 -1.34 13.61
N MET A 294 -6.13 -1.97 13.57
CA MET A 294 -6.02 -3.43 13.59
C MET A 294 -6.53 -4.03 14.89
N LEU A 295 -6.14 -3.45 16.03
CA LEU A 295 -6.55 -3.92 17.35
C LEU A 295 -8.05 -3.79 17.57
N PHE A 296 -8.64 -2.65 17.25
CA PHE A 296 -10.08 -2.42 17.34
C PHE A 296 -10.86 -3.39 16.45
N ALA A 297 -10.49 -3.46 15.17
CA ALA A 297 -11.14 -4.35 14.19
C ALA A 297 -11.11 -5.81 14.64
N SER A 298 -9.99 -6.26 15.23
CA SER A 298 -9.85 -7.63 15.71
C SER A 298 -10.82 -8.00 16.83
N THR A 299 -11.40 -7.02 17.53
CA THR A 299 -12.39 -7.25 18.59
C THR A 299 -13.81 -7.43 18.05
N CYS A 300 -14.12 -6.94 16.84
CA CYS A 300 -15.47 -6.95 16.29
C CYS A 300 -15.95 -8.37 15.98
N LYS A 301 -17.24 -8.65 16.23
CA LYS A 301 -17.81 -9.98 15.98
C LYS A 301 -17.83 -10.35 14.50
N HIS A 302 -18.08 -9.37 13.64
CA HIS A 302 -18.06 -9.52 12.19
C HIS A 302 -16.98 -8.63 11.60
N VAL A 303 -16.13 -9.18 10.74
CA VAL A 303 -15.04 -8.46 10.08
C VAL A 303 -15.12 -8.73 8.59
N ILE A 304 -15.30 -7.69 7.78
CA ILE A 304 -15.42 -7.78 6.32
C ILE A 304 -14.18 -7.16 5.69
N LEU A 305 -13.49 -7.92 4.85
CA LEU A 305 -12.16 -7.56 4.36
C LEU A 305 -12.12 -7.45 2.84
N SER A 306 -11.56 -6.36 2.33
CA SER A 306 -11.02 -6.31 0.97
C SER A 306 -9.71 -7.12 0.87
N TYR A 307 -9.26 -7.43 -0.34
CA TYR A 307 -7.95 -8.04 -0.53
C TYR A 307 -6.80 -7.07 -0.20
N GLY A 308 -5.74 -7.57 0.45
CA GLY A 308 -4.54 -6.80 0.79
C GLY A 308 -3.88 -7.23 2.09
N SER A 309 -2.62 -6.83 2.29
CA SER A 309 -1.83 -7.20 3.47
C SER A 309 -2.38 -6.66 4.77
N PHE A 310 -2.89 -5.42 4.77
CA PHE A 310 -3.50 -4.81 5.95
C PHE A 310 -4.74 -5.57 6.41
N SER A 311 -5.64 -5.85 5.46
CA SER A 311 -6.80 -6.71 5.68
C SER A 311 -6.41 -8.10 6.21
N ALA A 312 -5.40 -8.74 5.62
CA ALA A 312 -4.97 -10.08 6.03
C ALA A 312 -4.53 -10.11 7.50
N VAL A 313 -3.73 -9.13 7.93
CA VAL A 313 -3.28 -9.03 9.32
C VAL A 313 -4.47 -8.80 10.27
N ILE A 314 -5.42 -7.93 9.91
CA ILE A 314 -6.67 -7.78 10.70
C ILE A 314 -7.35 -9.15 10.86
N GLY A 315 -7.51 -9.89 9.76
CA GLY A 315 -8.09 -11.23 9.78
C GLY A 315 -7.33 -12.20 10.69
N TYR A 316 -5.99 -12.18 10.66
CA TYR A 316 -5.17 -13.06 11.51
C TYR A 316 -5.31 -12.77 13.00
N LEU A 317 -5.55 -11.51 13.36
CA LEU A 317 -5.75 -11.07 14.76
C LEU A 317 -7.21 -11.24 15.23
N SER A 318 -8.16 -11.46 14.32
CA SER A 318 -9.60 -11.55 14.59
C SER A 318 -10.02 -12.91 15.18
N TYR A 319 -9.45 -13.27 16.34
CA TYR A 319 -9.55 -14.61 16.94
C TYR A 319 -10.97 -15.06 17.26
N TYR A 320 -11.89 -14.14 17.56
CA TYR A 320 -13.25 -14.47 18.02
C TYR A 320 -14.34 -14.02 17.03
N SER A 321 -13.94 -13.72 15.79
CA SER A 321 -14.78 -13.10 14.77
C SER A 321 -15.20 -14.08 13.67
N ASN A 322 -16.28 -13.70 12.97
CA ASN A 322 -16.58 -14.18 11.63
C ASN A 322 -15.88 -13.24 10.63
N VAL A 323 -14.89 -13.76 9.90
CA VAL A 323 -14.07 -13.00 8.95
C VAL A 323 -14.54 -13.30 7.53
N TYR A 324 -15.17 -12.33 6.88
CA TYR A 324 -15.69 -12.43 5.53
C TYR A 324 -14.69 -11.85 4.54
N TYR A 325 -14.42 -12.58 3.47
CA TYR A 325 -13.54 -12.13 2.40
C TYR A 325 -14.06 -12.60 1.04
N LYS A 326 -13.73 -11.85 -0.01
CA LYS A 326 -14.04 -12.26 -1.39
C LYS A 326 -13.06 -13.34 -1.82
N LYS A 327 -13.56 -14.40 -2.47
CA LYS A 327 -12.71 -15.37 -3.14
C LYS A 327 -11.68 -14.67 -4.05
N VAL A 328 -10.41 -15.05 -3.88
CA VAL A 328 -9.30 -14.44 -4.62
C VAL A 328 -9.35 -14.90 -6.08
N THR A 329 -9.40 -13.93 -6.99
CA THR A 329 -9.42 -14.11 -8.46
C THR A 329 -8.54 -13.05 -9.12
N ASN A 330 -8.26 -13.19 -10.42
CA ASN A 330 -7.54 -12.16 -11.19
C ASN A 330 -8.26 -10.79 -11.22
N LYS A 331 -9.55 -10.74 -10.90
CA LYS A 331 -10.34 -9.50 -10.78
C LYS A 331 -10.32 -8.90 -9.38
N THR A 332 -9.97 -9.68 -8.36
CA THR A 332 -10.12 -9.30 -6.95
C THR A 332 -8.80 -9.28 -6.18
N ALA A 333 -7.70 -9.66 -6.84
CA ALA A 333 -6.35 -9.59 -6.31
C ALA A 333 -5.39 -9.04 -7.36
N TRP A 334 -4.72 -7.94 -7.01
CA TRP A 334 -3.74 -7.25 -7.86
C TRP A 334 -2.47 -8.09 -8.12
N ASP A 335 -2.24 -9.13 -7.31
CA ASP A 335 -1.07 -10.02 -7.37
C ASP A 335 -1.42 -11.47 -7.72
N PHE A 336 -2.63 -11.74 -8.24
CA PHE A 336 -3.16 -13.09 -8.51
C PHE A 336 -2.23 -14.00 -9.34
N ASN A 337 -1.36 -13.42 -10.17
CA ASN A 337 -0.37 -14.12 -10.99
C ASN A 337 1.06 -13.63 -10.75
N SER A 338 1.32 -12.97 -9.63
CA SER A 338 2.71 -12.80 -9.18
C SER A 338 3.29 -14.22 -9.01
N GLY A 339 4.38 -14.54 -9.70
CA GLY A 339 4.94 -15.90 -9.79
C GLY A 339 5.38 -16.52 -8.46
N ASP A 340 5.07 -15.88 -7.34
CA ASP A 340 5.41 -16.25 -5.97
C ASP A 340 4.24 -16.93 -5.22
N ASN A 341 3.12 -17.22 -5.89
CA ASN A 341 1.94 -17.86 -5.29
C ASN A 341 1.41 -17.10 -4.06
N ASN A 342 1.35 -15.76 -4.15
CA ASN A 342 0.82 -14.92 -3.09
C ASN A 342 -0.62 -15.30 -2.77
N ASN A 343 -0.86 -15.64 -1.51
CA ASN A 343 -2.19 -16.02 -1.07
C ASN A 343 -2.33 -15.85 0.45
N MET A 344 -2.79 -14.68 0.85
CA MET A 344 -2.97 -14.35 2.27
C MET A 344 -4.32 -14.81 2.84
N PHE A 345 -5.29 -15.20 2.01
CA PHE A 345 -6.70 -15.37 2.43
C PHE A 345 -7.24 -16.80 2.26
N ASN A 346 -6.88 -17.51 1.18
CA ASN A 346 -7.57 -18.75 0.83
C ASN A 346 -7.19 -19.89 1.77
N GLU A 347 -8.20 -20.71 2.09
CA GLU A 347 -8.06 -21.97 2.83
C GLU A 347 -7.34 -21.82 4.18
N LYS A 348 -7.53 -20.67 4.85
CA LYS A 348 -7.11 -20.50 6.23
C LYS A 348 -8.00 -21.36 7.13
N SER A 349 -7.70 -22.65 7.20
CA SER A 349 -8.33 -23.57 8.16
C SER A 349 -7.83 -23.24 9.57
N SER A 350 -8.76 -23.19 10.51
CA SER A 350 -8.51 -22.55 11.80
C SER A 350 -9.50 -23.10 12.83
N LYS A 351 -9.00 -23.44 14.04
CA LYS A 351 -9.85 -23.76 15.20
C LYS A 351 -10.40 -22.52 15.94
N ILE A 352 -9.97 -21.30 15.58
CA ILE A 352 -10.20 -20.04 16.32
C ILE A 352 -10.39 -18.90 15.31
N GLY A 353 -11.60 -18.34 15.22
CA GLY A 353 -12.01 -17.39 14.18
C GLY A 353 -12.47 -18.13 12.91
N LYS A 354 -13.65 -17.74 12.39
CA LYS A 354 -14.30 -18.40 11.25
C LYS A 354 -14.07 -17.58 9.98
N TRP A 355 -13.21 -18.07 9.09
CA TRP A 355 -13.01 -17.48 7.77
C TRP A 355 -14.12 -17.96 6.82
N ILE A 356 -14.84 -17.00 6.23
CA ILE A 356 -16.01 -17.23 5.38
C ILE A 356 -15.72 -16.62 4.02
N GLU A 357 -15.44 -17.50 3.06
CA GLU A 357 -15.28 -17.11 1.66
C GLU A 357 -16.63 -16.77 1.04
N ILE A 358 -16.70 -15.64 0.34
CA ILE A 358 -17.87 -15.21 -0.41
C ILE A 358 -17.55 -15.25 -1.91
N GLU A 359 -18.40 -15.95 -2.65
CA GLU A 359 -18.31 -16.11 -4.11
C GLU A 359 -18.56 -14.83 -4.89
#